data_AF-A0A0V0Z6M8-F1
#
_entry.id   AF-A0A0V0Z6M8-F1
#
_cell.length_a   1.000
_cell.length_b   1.000
_cell.length_c   1.000
_cell.angle_alpha   90.00
_cell.angle_beta   90.00
_cell.angle_gamma   90.00
#
_symmetry.space_group_name_H-M   'P 1'
#
loop_
_entity.id
_entity.type
_entity.pdbx_description
1 polymer ?
#
loop_
_entity_poly.entity_id
_entity_poly.type
_entity_poly.pdbx_seq_one_letter_code
_entity_poly.pdbx_strand_id
1 'polypeptide(L)'
;MNEKSKAKGVLLVDNRANDAAAWFVHTVPNFLAHLGGYSWPEEETAKGHMFLCLSLSKAHLNSVAKAIRYQEPFIYANNLSPALLTQYNELSNLATGVEIRVTPFLEHAKFTTKSANGAAANIEAFGKHTKSYSDMYAKVLKNKLGASIRIWASSDTRSKSICKGQYQLRKVTSPLQLADSQVRREADSARWAVVDGKNIVCLTTNDYKATEKQIPGAAVCLENAAVYNIFRIAASKVEACNK
;
A
#
# COMPACT_ATOMS: atom_id res chain seq x y z
N MET A 1 21.66 -2.80 -4.01
CA MET A 1 20.63 -3.83 -4.25
C MET A 1 19.69 -3.31 -5.32
N ASN A 2 19.38 -4.10 -6.34
CA ASN A 2 18.51 -3.68 -7.44
C ASN A 2 17.04 -3.91 -7.01
N GLU A 3 16.49 -3.00 -6.21
CA GLU A 3 15.12 -3.11 -5.70
C GLU A 3 14.12 -2.97 -6.84
N LYS A 4 13.56 -4.09 -7.32
CA LYS A 4 12.47 -4.08 -8.29
C LYS A 4 11.21 -3.42 -7.69
N SER A 5 10.96 -3.58 -6.39
CA SER A 5 9.76 -3.10 -5.71
C SER A 5 10.08 -2.08 -4.62
N LYS A 6 9.14 -1.15 -4.43
CA LYS A 6 9.18 -0.16 -3.34
C LYS A 6 8.48 -0.63 -2.06
N ALA A 7 7.82 -1.80 -2.08
CA ALA A 7 7.08 -2.32 -0.94
C ALA A 7 8.00 -2.70 0.22
N LYS A 8 7.60 -2.33 1.44
CA LYS A 8 8.34 -2.62 2.68
C LYS A 8 7.35 -3.01 3.78
N GLY A 9 7.71 -3.99 4.58
CA GLY A 9 6.82 -4.51 5.62
C GLY A 9 7.27 -5.82 6.24
N VAL A 10 6.45 -6.31 7.16
CA VAL A 10 6.65 -7.57 7.88
C VAL A 10 5.31 -8.30 7.97
N LEU A 11 5.31 -9.60 7.65
CA LEU A 11 4.19 -10.49 7.93
C LEU A 11 4.57 -11.38 9.12
N LEU A 12 3.88 -11.20 10.24
CA LEU A 12 4.06 -11.96 11.46
C LEU A 12 2.93 -12.98 11.59
N VAL A 13 3.27 -14.22 11.93
CA VAL A 13 2.28 -15.29 12.16
C VAL A 13 2.57 -15.93 13.50
N ASP A 14 1.58 -15.99 14.37
CA ASP A 14 1.70 -16.71 15.64
C ASP A 14 1.81 -18.21 15.34
N ASN A 15 2.92 -18.84 15.70
CA ASN A 15 3.16 -20.26 15.44
C ASN A 15 2.46 -21.19 16.45
N ARG A 16 1.82 -20.64 17.49
CA ARG A 16 1.03 -21.39 18.47
C ARG A 16 -0.37 -21.69 17.93
N ALA A 17 -1.18 -22.38 18.74
CA ALA A 17 -2.58 -22.68 18.42
C ALA A 17 -3.48 -21.43 18.27
N ASN A 18 -3.00 -20.25 18.65
CA ASN A 18 -3.75 -19.01 18.50
C ASN A 18 -3.94 -18.65 17.02
N ASP A 19 -5.16 -18.28 16.65
CA ASP A 19 -5.47 -17.80 15.29
C ASP A 19 -5.01 -16.35 15.09
N ALA A 20 -3.71 -16.04 15.21
CA ALA A 20 -3.22 -14.66 15.15
C ALA A 20 -2.14 -14.47 14.09
N ALA A 21 -2.28 -13.39 13.31
CA ALA A 21 -1.27 -12.88 12.41
C ALA A 21 -1.30 -11.34 12.42
N ALA A 22 -0.21 -10.71 12.01
CA ALA A 22 -0.16 -9.27 11.80
C ALA A 22 0.56 -8.95 10.49
N TRP A 23 0.02 -8.00 9.73
CA TRP A 23 0.67 -7.46 8.54
C TRP A 23 1.02 -6.00 8.75
N PHE A 24 2.32 -5.72 8.79
CA PHE A 24 2.88 -4.40 8.97
C PHE A 24 3.44 -3.88 7.65
N VAL A 25 3.04 -2.68 7.24
CA VAL A 25 3.43 -2.04 5.98
C VAL A 25 3.94 -0.63 6.28
N HIS A 26 5.04 -0.23 5.65
CA HIS A 26 5.60 1.11 5.87
C HIS A 26 6.39 1.65 4.68
N THR A 27 6.83 2.90 4.78
CA THR A 27 7.64 3.57 3.75
C THR A 27 9.09 3.85 4.17
N VAL A 28 9.44 3.59 5.44
CA VAL A 28 10.79 3.85 5.98
C VAL A 28 11.85 2.92 5.35
N PRO A 29 12.97 3.44 4.86
CA PRO A 29 14.05 2.62 4.30
C PRO A 29 14.79 1.83 5.38
N ASN A 30 15.33 0.67 5.00
CA ASN A 30 16.17 -0.20 5.85
C ASN A 30 15.52 -0.66 7.18
N PHE A 31 14.20 -0.49 7.33
CA PHE A 31 13.43 -0.96 8.48
C PHE A 31 12.68 -2.26 8.15
N LEU A 32 12.65 -3.28 9.02
CA LEU A 32 13.58 -3.51 10.14
C LEU A 32 14.98 -3.86 9.62
N ALA A 33 16.01 -3.60 10.42
CA ALA A 33 17.37 -4.01 10.07
C ALA A 33 17.50 -5.55 10.12
N HIS A 34 18.21 -6.13 9.16
CA HIS A 34 18.52 -7.56 9.15
C HIS A 34 19.73 -7.85 10.05
N LEU A 35 19.57 -8.75 11.04
CA LEU A 35 20.64 -9.23 11.94
C LEU A 35 21.36 -8.13 12.76
N GLY A 36 20.76 -6.95 12.91
CA GLY A 36 21.35 -5.85 13.67
C GLY A 36 20.30 -4.91 14.26
N GLY A 37 20.75 -3.94 15.05
CA GLY A 37 19.91 -2.85 15.53
C GLY A 37 19.51 -1.92 14.39
N TYR A 38 18.27 -1.41 14.42
CA TYR A 38 17.84 -0.35 13.51
C TYR A 38 18.13 1.01 14.15
N SER A 39 18.82 1.87 13.40
CA SER A 39 18.98 3.30 13.72
C SER A 39 18.22 4.13 12.69
N TRP A 40 17.44 5.10 13.17
CA TRP A 40 16.71 6.02 12.30
C TRP A 40 17.70 6.85 11.46
N PRO A 41 17.62 6.84 10.12
CA PRO A 41 18.46 7.69 9.29
C PRO A 41 18.05 9.16 9.44
N GLU A 42 19.00 10.04 9.79
CA GLU A 42 18.73 11.46 10.04
C GLU A 42 18.08 12.15 8.83
N GLU A 43 18.48 11.78 7.62
CA GLU A 43 17.95 12.24 6.33
C GLU A 43 16.47 11.92 6.08
N GLU A 44 15.90 10.94 6.79
CA GLU A 44 14.48 10.59 6.69
C GLU A 44 13.61 11.44 7.63
N THR A 45 14.21 12.14 8.61
CA THR A 45 13.48 12.95 9.61
C THR A 45 12.63 14.06 8.99
N ALA A 46 13.12 14.67 7.90
CA ALA A 46 12.42 15.73 7.21
C ALA A 46 11.33 15.22 6.25
N LYS A 47 11.21 13.90 6.06
CA LYS A 47 10.30 13.28 5.10
C LYS A 47 9.08 12.70 5.83
N GLY A 48 7.91 12.80 5.19
CA GLY A 48 6.73 12.11 5.70
C GLY A 48 6.87 10.60 5.52
N HIS A 49 6.51 9.84 6.55
CA HIS A 49 6.47 8.38 6.50
C HIS A 49 5.11 7.86 6.96
N MET A 50 4.73 6.69 6.46
CA MET A 50 3.50 6.03 6.88
C MET A 50 3.80 4.64 7.39
N PHE A 51 3.01 4.24 8.37
CA PHE A 51 3.00 2.92 8.95
C PHE A 51 1.55 2.46 9.08
N LEU A 52 1.28 1.21 8.71
CA LEU A 52 -0.01 0.58 8.88
C LEU A 52 0.21 -0.83 9.43
N CYS A 53 -0.42 -1.14 10.56
CA CYS A 53 -0.39 -2.47 11.15
C CYS A 53 -1.80 -3.04 11.18
N LEU A 54 -1.98 -4.20 10.57
CA LEU A 54 -3.25 -4.92 10.51
C LEU A 54 -3.17 -6.16 11.39
N SER A 55 -4.11 -6.31 12.32
CA SER A 55 -4.30 -7.58 13.04
C SER A 55 -5.23 -8.48 12.23
N LEU A 56 -4.84 -9.74 12.03
CA LEU A 56 -5.48 -10.66 11.08
C LEU A 56 -5.73 -12.03 11.71
N SER A 57 -6.77 -12.70 11.24
CA SER A 57 -6.91 -14.16 11.37
C SER A 57 -5.98 -14.83 10.36
N LYS A 58 -5.48 -16.03 10.70
CA LYS A 58 -4.67 -16.85 9.81
C LYS A 58 -5.44 -17.27 8.55
N ALA A 59 -6.77 -17.27 8.58
CA ALA A 59 -7.61 -17.52 7.41
C ALA A 59 -7.33 -16.58 6.23
N HIS A 60 -6.80 -15.38 6.49
CA HIS A 60 -6.47 -14.38 5.46
C HIS A 60 -5.03 -14.46 4.96
N LEU A 61 -4.19 -15.37 5.48
CA LEU A 61 -2.77 -15.44 5.13
C LEU A 61 -2.53 -15.68 3.64
N ASN A 62 -3.29 -16.57 3.00
CA ASN A 62 -3.11 -16.80 1.56
C ASN A 62 -3.50 -15.58 0.73
N SER A 63 -4.57 -14.87 1.09
CA SER A 63 -4.99 -13.65 0.41
C SER A 63 -3.94 -12.54 0.55
N VAL A 64 -3.42 -12.35 1.76
CA VAL A 64 -2.35 -11.37 2.03
C VAL A 64 -1.06 -11.75 1.32
N ALA A 65 -0.62 -13.01 1.43
CA ALA A 65 0.59 -13.49 0.80
C ALA A 65 0.53 -13.33 -0.72
N LYS A 66 -0.61 -13.68 -1.35
CA LYS A 66 -0.80 -13.48 -2.78
C LYS A 66 -0.74 -12.00 -3.16
N ALA A 67 -1.42 -11.12 -2.41
CA ALA A 67 -1.34 -9.68 -2.64
C ALA A 67 0.11 -9.14 -2.52
N ILE A 68 0.90 -9.67 -1.58
CA ILE A 68 2.31 -9.34 -1.42
C ILE A 68 3.16 -9.88 -2.58
N ARG A 69 2.95 -11.13 -3.03
CA ARG A 69 3.69 -11.70 -4.17
C ARG A 69 3.61 -10.83 -5.42
N TYR A 70 2.43 -10.29 -5.70
CA TYR A 70 2.21 -9.41 -6.84
C TYR A 70 2.89 -8.04 -6.69
N GLN A 71 3.41 -7.69 -5.52
CA GLN A 71 4.22 -6.49 -5.32
C GLN A 71 5.70 -6.73 -5.63
N GLU A 72 6.12 -7.97 -5.95
CA GLU A 72 7.53 -8.36 -6.19
C GLU A 72 8.52 -7.87 -5.11
N PRO A 73 8.22 -8.02 -3.80
CA PRO A 73 9.12 -7.56 -2.75
C PRO A 73 10.40 -8.39 -2.70
N PHE A 74 11.47 -7.80 -2.18
CA PHE A 74 12.68 -8.53 -1.82
C PHE A 74 12.54 -9.11 -0.41
N ILE A 75 12.41 -10.44 -0.30
CA ILE A 75 12.34 -11.13 0.99
C ILE A 75 13.77 -11.38 1.49
N TYR A 76 14.25 -10.52 2.39
CA TYR A 76 15.61 -10.63 2.95
C TYR A 76 15.68 -11.55 4.17
N ALA A 77 14.56 -11.83 4.84
CA ALA A 77 14.48 -12.72 5.98
C ALA A 77 13.13 -13.45 6.02
N ASN A 78 13.16 -14.72 6.38
CA ASN A 78 11.97 -15.52 6.65
C ASN A 78 12.29 -16.55 7.73
N ASN A 79 11.34 -16.78 8.64
CA ASN A 79 11.46 -17.78 9.71
C ASN A 79 10.10 -18.47 9.95
N LEU A 80 9.38 -18.74 8.87
CA LEU A 80 8.08 -19.39 8.91
C LEU A 80 8.27 -20.90 9.11
N SER A 81 7.44 -21.51 9.96
CA SER A 81 7.57 -22.95 10.23
C SER A 81 7.15 -23.79 9.02
N PRO A 82 7.76 -24.97 8.80
CA PRO A 82 7.34 -25.87 7.72
C PRO A 82 5.85 -26.21 7.76
N ALA A 83 5.29 -26.40 8.96
CA ALA A 83 3.86 -26.66 9.15
C ALA A 83 2.97 -25.53 8.59
N LEU A 84 3.34 -24.26 8.80
CA LEU A 84 2.62 -23.13 8.23
C LEU A 84 2.72 -23.11 6.70
N LEU A 85 3.90 -23.39 6.14
CA LEU A 85 4.11 -23.38 4.69
C LEU A 85 3.34 -24.51 3.99
N THR A 86 3.21 -25.68 4.62
CA THR A 86 2.35 -26.77 4.12
C THR A 86 0.86 -26.39 4.16
N GLN A 87 0.44 -25.64 5.17
CA GLN A 87 -0.96 -25.24 5.33
C GLN A 87 -1.38 -24.10 4.40
N TYR A 88 -0.48 -23.16 4.10
CA TYR A 88 -0.77 -21.93 3.36
C TYR A 88 0.06 -21.84 2.08
N ASN A 89 -0.49 -22.31 0.96
CA ASN A 89 0.22 -22.40 -0.32
C ASN A 89 0.76 -21.06 -0.86
N GLU A 90 -0.01 -19.98 -0.76
CA GLU A 90 0.40 -18.64 -1.23
C GLU A 90 1.47 -18.06 -0.32
N LEU A 91 1.42 -18.37 0.98
CA LEU A 91 2.47 -18.02 1.93
C LEU A 91 3.77 -18.79 1.62
N SER A 92 3.67 -20.08 1.31
CA SER A 92 4.80 -20.87 0.82
C SER A 92 5.39 -20.28 -0.45
N ASN A 93 4.54 -19.99 -1.44
CA ASN A 93 4.97 -19.42 -2.71
C ASN A 93 5.64 -18.05 -2.53
N LEU A 94 5.19 -17.24 -1.56
CA LEU A 94 5.85 -15.99 -1.20
C LEU A 94 7.23 -16.24 -0.58
N ALA A 95 7.30 -17.14 0.40
CA ALA A 95 8.54 -17.45 1.11
C ALA A 95 9.61 -18.06 0.20
N THR A 96 9.22 -18.86 -0.79
CA THR A 96 10.13 -19.53 -1.72
C THR A 96 10.31 -18.79 -3.06
N GLY A 97 9.73 -17.59 -3.20
CA GLY A 97 9.93 -16.74 -4.38
C GLY A 97 9.33 -17.29 -5.69
N VAL A 98 8.21 -18.03 -5.62
CA VAL A 98 7.54 -18.55 -6.82
C VAL A 98 7.01 -17.39 -7.68
N GLU A 99 7.51 -17.31 -8.91
CA GLU A 99 7.17 -16.25 -9.85
C GLU A 99 5.70 -16.22 -10.26
N ILE A 100 5.15 -15.03 -10.46
CA ILE A 100 3.86 -14.83 -11.10
C ILE A 100 4.04 -14.88 -12.63
N ARG A 101 3.45 -15.90 -13.24
CA ARG A 101 3.53 -16.15 -14.69
C ARG A 101 2.20 -16.06 -15.42
N VAL A 102 1.09 -16.04 -14.68
CA VAL A 102 -0.27 -16.05 -15.23
C VAL A 102 -0.95 -14.69 -15.07
N THR A 103 -1.78 -14.35 -16.05
CA THR A 103 -2.65 -13.19 -16.00
C THR A 103 -3.89 -13.46 -15.12
N PRO A 104 -4.51 -12.42 -14.55
CA PRO A 104 -4.12 -11.01 -14.60
C PRO A 104 -2.89 -10.73 -13.73
N PHE A 105 -1.97 -9.86 -14.19
CA PHE A 105 -0.79 -9.40 -13.43
C PHE A 105 -1.14 -8.36 -12.33
N LEU A 106 -2.35 -8.48 -11.77
CA LEU A 106 -2.90 -7.61 -10.75
C LEU A 106 -3.69 -8.47 -9.77
N GLU A 107 -3.38 -8.36 -8.48
CA GLU A 107 -4.11 -9.01 -7.40
C GLU A 107 -4.96 -7.98 -6.64
N HIS A 108 -6.16 -8.40 -6.24
CA HIS A 108 -7.07 -7.62 -5.43
C HIS A 108 -7.72 -8.52 -4.38
N ALA A 109 -7.18 -8.48 -3.17
CA ALA A 109 -7.70 -9.22 -2.03
C ALA A 109 -8.62 -8.31 -1.20
N LYS A 110 -9.72 -8.89 -0.71
CA LYS A 110 -10.63 -8.26 0.24
C LYS A 110 -10.77 -9.13 1.47
N PHE A 111 -10.61 -8.54 2.65
CA PHE A 111 -10.71 -9.25 3.93
C PHE A 111 -10.97 -8.26 5.05
N THR A 112 -11.21 -8.76 6.26
CA THR A 112 -11.39 -7.94 7.45
C THR A 112 -10.23 -8.10 8.41
N THR A 113 -9.94 -7.06 9.19
CA THR A 113 -9.08 -7.22 10.37
C THR A 113 -9.77 -8.12 11.39
N LYS A 114 -9.00 -8.59 12.38
CA LYS A 114 -9.62 -9.04 13.62
C LYS A 114 -10.44 -7.90 14.24
N SER A 115 -11.55 -8.28 14.87
CA SER A 115 -12.35 -7.35 15.65
C SER A 115 -11.56 -6.90 16.88
N ALA A 116 -11.49 -5.60 17.10
CA ALA A 116 -11.02 -4.98 18.32
C ALA A 116 -12.12 -4.07 18.84
N ASN A 117 -12.45 -4.17 20.13
CA ASN A 117 -13.52 -3.39 20.76
C ASN A 117 -14.88 -3.46 20.01
N GLY A 118 -15.20 -4.64 19.46
CA GLY A 118 -16.47 -4.88 18.76
C GLY A 118 -16.53 -4.44 17.30
N ALA A 119 -15.44 -3.91 16.73
CA ALA A 119 -15.39 -3.50 15.32
C ALA A 119 -14.18 -4.12 14.59
N ALA A 120 -14.44 -4.62 13.39
CA ALA A 120 -13.41 -4.99 12.41
C ALA A 120 -13.40 -3.95 11.28
N ALA A 121 -12.24 -3.72 10.67
CA ALA A 121 -12.13 -2.86 9.52
C ALA A 121 -12.07 -3.67 8.22
N ASN A 122 -12.77 -3.22 7.19
CA ASN A 122 -12.64 -3.79 5.84
C ASN A 122 -11.32 -3.33 5.23
N ILE A 123 -10.59 -4.28 4.65
CA ILE A 123 -9.32 -4.07 3.98
C ILE A 123 -9.44 -4.50 2.52
N GLU A 124 -8.99 -3.63 1.61
CA GLU A 124 -8.74 -3.99 0.23
C GLU A 124 -7.23 -3.88 -0.06
N ALA A 125 -6.57 -5.00 -0.35
CA ALA A 125 -5.16 -5.06 -0.64
C ALA A 125 -4.93 -5.32 -2.14
N PHE A 126 -4.14 -4.46 -2.77
CA PHE A 126 -3.79 -4.54 -4.17
C PHE A 126 -2.31 -4.85 -4.34
N GLY A 127 -2.01 -5.83 -5.19
CA GLY A 127 -0.67 -6.11 -5.66
C GLY A 127 -0.58 -5.87 -7.17
N LYS A 128 0.34 -5.01 -7.59
CA LYS A 128 0.57 -4.64 -9.00
C LYS A 128 1.92 -5.16 -9.43
N HIS A 129 1.93 -6.16 -10.32
CA HIS A 129 3.16 -6.77 -10.82
C HIS A 129 3.77 -5.94 -11.96
N THR A 130 5.08 -6.01 -12.21
CA THR A 130 5.78 -5.24 -13.26
C THR A 130 5.15 -5.47 -14.65
N LYS A 131 4.78 -6.72 -14.93
CA LYS A 131 4.14 -7.15 -16.19
C LYS A 131 2.72 -6.61 -16.39
N SER A 132 2.12 -5.92 -15.41
CA SER A 132 0.80 -5.30 -15.56
C SER A 132 0.81 -4.04 -16.42
N TYR A 133 1.97 -3.36 -16.52
CA TYR A 133 2.11 -2.04 -17.16
C TYR A 133 1.01 -1.03 -16.75
N SER A 134 0.45 -1.19 -15.55
CA SER A 134 -0.74 -0.49 -15.11
C SER A 134 -0.39 0.70 -14.22
N ASP A 135 -1.18 1.76 -14.36
CA ASP A 135 -1.12 2.91 -13.45
C ASP A 135 -1.85 2.57 -12.15
N MET A 136 -1.15 2.66 -11.01
CA MET A 136 -1.70 2.28 -9.70
C MET A 136 -2.95 3.10 -9.34
N TYR A 137 -3.01 4.38 -9.73
CA TYR A 137 -4.09 5.26 -9.31
C TYR A 137 -5.23 5.25 -10.33
N ALA A 138 -4.94 5.58 -11.58
CA ALA A 138 -5.93 5.79 -12.63
C ALA A 138 -6.54 4.49 -13.16
N LYS A 139 -5.77 3.39 -13.21
CA LYS A 139 -6.20 2.11 -13.80
C LYS A 139 -6.51 1.06 -12.75
N VAL A 140 -5.79 1.04 -11.62
CA VAL A 140 -6.04 0.10 -10.53
C VAL A 140 -7.03 0.70 -9.54
N LEU A 141 -6.61 1.61 -8.66
CA LEU A 141 -7.44 2.07 -7.54
C LEU A 141 -8.76 2.71 -7.99
N LYS A 142 -8.73 3.72 -8.86
CA LYS A 142 -9.93 4.43 -9.30
C LYS A 142 -10.99 3.51 -9.91
N ASN A 143 -10.56 2.55 -10.73
CA ASN A 143 -11.46 1.66 -11.45
C ASN A 143 -11.94 0.50 -10.58
N LYS A 144 -11.03 -0.14 -9.80
CA LYS A 144 -11.37 -1.27 -8.94
C LYS A 144 -12.22 -0.85 -7.74
N LEU A 145 -11.97 0.34 -7.22
CA LEU A 145 -12.78 0.94 -6.16
C LEU A 145 -14.01 1.65 -6.71
N GLY A 146 -14.09 1.89 -8.02
CA GLY A 146 -15.26 2.52 -8.65
C GLY A 146 -15.67 3.83 -7.97
N ALA A 147 -14.72 4.73 -7.78
CA ALA A 147 -14.94 6.01 -7.10
C ALA A 147 -13.91 7.05 -7.54
N SER A 148 -14.28 8.32 -7.38
CA SER A 148 -13.31 9.41 -7.51
C SER A 148 -12.26 9.31 -6.41
N ILE A 149 -11.00 9.59 -6.74
CA ILE A 149 -9.89 9.54 -5.79
C ILE A 149 -9.10 10.85 -5.77
N ARG A 150 -8.62 11.20 -4.59
CA ARG A 150 -7.65 12.27 -4.36
C ARG A 150 -6.33 11.68 -3.91
N ILE A 151 -5.23 12.05 -4.55
CA ILE A 151 -3.94 11.37 -4.37
C ILE A 151 -2.85 12.32 -3.87
N TRP A 152 -2.01 11.80 -2.96
CA TRP A 152 -0.76 12.41 -2.53
C TRP A 152 0.37 11.45 -2.86
N ALA A 153 1.08 11.75 -3.95
CA ALA A 153 2.23 10.98 -4.43
C ALA A 153 3.07 11.85 -5.36
N SER A 154 4.40 11.72 -5.32
CA SER A 154 5.29 12.43 -6.25
C SER A 154 4.82 12.21 -7.69
N SER A 155 4.70 13.28 -8.49
CA SER A 155 4.16 13.19 -9.84
C SER A 155 5.07 13.85 -10.87
N ASP A 156 5.07 13.33 -12.10
CA ASP A 156 5.73 13.99 -13.24
C ASP A 156 4.78 14.96 -13.96
N THR A 157 5.31 15.77 -14.86
CA THR A 157 4.53 16.75 -15.64
C THR A 157 3.52 16.11 -16.60
N ARG A 158 3.73 14.83 -16.94
CA ARG A 158 2.86 14.06 -17.85
C ARG A 158 1.62 13.51 -17.12
N SER A 159 1.75 13.24 -15.81
CA SER A 159 0.70 12.63 -14.99
C SER A 159 -0.22 13.70 -14.39
N LYS A 160 -1.20 14.12 -15.20
CA LYS A 160 -2.17 15.18 -14.85
C LYS A 160 -3.39 14.61 -14.10
N SER A 161 -4.07 15.47 -13.34
CA SER A 161 -5.41 15.15 -12.82
C SER A 161 -6.37 14.76 -13.96
N ILE A 162 -7.20 13.74 -13.73
CA ILE A 162 -8.21 13.23 -14.67
C ILE A 162 -9.58 13.68 -14.16
N CYS A 163 -10.22 14.61 -14.87
CA CYS A 163 -11.49 15.19 -14.41
C CYS A 163 -12.69 14.86 -15.29
N LYS A 164 -12.47 14.12 -16.38
CA LYS A 164 -13.53 13.67 -17.29
C LYS A 164 -13.90 12.21 -17.00
N GLY A 165 -15.13 11.85 -17.32
CA GLY A 165 -15.69 10.51 -17.10
C GLY A 165 -16.38 10.35 -15.74
N GLN A 166 -16.85 9.14 -15.47
CA GLN A 166 -17.64 8.82 -14.26
C GLN A 166 -16.88 9.07 -12.95
N TYR A 167 -15.59 8.71 -12.92
CA TYR A 167 -14.74 8.84 -11.73
C TYR A 167 -13.51 9.70 -12.03
N GLN A 168 -13.24 10.64 -11.14
CA GLN A 168 -12.13 11.58 -11.23
C GLN A 168 -10.90 11.07 -10.48
N LEU A 169 -9.72 11.50 -10.90
CA LEU A 169 -8.48 11.39 -10.14
C LEU A 169 -7.91 12.80 -10.03
N ARG A 170 -7.79 13.32 -8.80
CA ARG A 170 -7.25 14.67 -8.58
C ARG A 170 -6.03 14.61 -7.68
N LYS A 171 -4.96 15.31 -8.07
CA LYS A 171 -3.79 15.47 -7.21
C LYS A 171 -4.12 16.45 -6.09
N VAL A 172 -3.77 16.11 -4.86
CA VAL A 172 -3.80 17.05 -3.73
C VAL A 172 -2.75 18.13 -3.97
N THR A 173 -3.10 19.40 -3.72
CA THR A 173 -2.21 20.54 -3.90
C THR A 173 -0.97 20.39 -3.02
N SER A 174 0.22 20.62 -3.60
CA SER A 174 1.50 20.67 -2.90
C SER A 174 1.96 22.14 -2.83
N PRO A 175 2.43 22.65 -1.68
CA PRO A 175 2.58 21.95 -0.40
C PRO A 175 1.25 21.70 0.34
N LEU A 176 1.27 20.70 1.24
CA LEU A 176 0.19 20.33 2.16
C LEU A 176 0.56 20.69 3.60
N GLN A 177 -0.39 21.25 4.35
CA GLN A 177 -0.25 21.46 5.79
C GLN A 177 -0.75 20.23 6.55
N LEU A 178 0.11 19.62 7.37
CA LEU A 178 -0.22 18.52 8.27
C LEU A 178 0.16 18.93 9.69
N ALA A 179 -0.86 19.17 10.54
CA ALA A 179 -0.68 19.81 11.84
C ALA A 179 0.17 21.10 11.69
N ASP A 180 1.29 21.19 12.39
CA ASP A 180 2.17 22.37 12.37
C ASP A 180 3.26 22.30 11.28
N SER A 181 3.31 21.22 10.50
CA SER A 181 4.34 20.99 9.47
C SER A 181 3.80 21.17 8.05
N GLN A 182 4.56 21.89 7.22
CA GLN A 182 4.31 21.98 5.78
C GLN A 182 5.12 20.93 5.03
N VAL A 183 4.45 20.06 4.29
CA VAL A 183 5.08 18.96 3.54
C VAL A 183 4.92 19.17 2.04
N ARG A 184 5.99 18.92 1.29
CA ARG A 184 5.96 18.92 -0.18
C ARG A 184 5.87 17.49 -0.66
N ARG A 185 4.92 17.23 -1.55
CA ARG A 185 4.66 15.91 -2.13
C ARG A 185 5.88 15.30 -2.82
N GLU A 186 6.78 16.13 -3.33
CA GLU A 186 8.01 15.73 -4.00
C GLU A 186 9.12 15.29 -3.01
N ALA A 187 9.03 15.73 -1.75
CA ALA A 187 9.97 15.41 -0.67
C ALA A 187 9.35 14.46 0.38
N ASP A 188 8.14 13.95 0.12
CA ASP A 188 7.42 13.07 1.03
C ASP A 188 7.65 11.60 0.64
N SER A 189 8.02 10.77 1.62
CA SER A 189 8.17 9.33 1.45
C SER A 189 6.83 8.59 1.61
N ALA A 190 5.79 9.24 2.08
CA ALA A 190 4.42 8.74 2.11
C ALA A 190 3.76 8.87 0.74
N ARG A 191 3.02 7.83 0.33
CA ARG A 191 2.04 7.94 -0.76
C ARG A 191 0.71 7.40 -0.28
N TRP A 192 -0.35 8.13 -0.58
CA TRP A 192 -1.70 7.74 -0.18
C TRP A 192 -2.78 8.25 -1.12
N ALA A 193 -3.95 7.64 -1.04
CA ALA A 193 -5.14 8.03 -1.77
C ALA A 193 -6.37 8.05 -0.85
N VAL A 194 -7.22 9.04 -1.03
CA VAL A 194 -8.54 9.15 -0.40
C VAL A 194 -9.59 8.80 -1.44
N VAL A 195 -10.54 7.95 -1.06
CA VAL A 195 -11.59 7.45 -1.96
C VAL A 195 -12.91 8.13 -1.62
N ASP A 196 -13.37 9.02 -2.49
CA ASP A 196 -14.51 9.89 -2.21
C ASP A 196 -15.80 9.08 -2.02
N GLY A 197 -16.51 9.36 -0.93
CA GLY A 197 -17.79 8.73 -0.61
C GLY A 197 -17.72 7.28 -0.12
N LYS A 198 -16.52 6.73 0.13
CA LYS A 198 -16.35 5.32 0.53
C LYS A 198 -15.77 5.07 1.91
N ASN A 199 -15.43 6.12 2.68
CA ASN A 199 -14.71 5.99 3.95
C ASN A 199 -13.37 5.23 3.83
N ILE A 200 -12.75 5.20 2.65
CA ILE A 200 -11.52 4.45 2.38
C ILE A 200 -10.33 5.40 2.23
N VAL A 201 -9.22 5.04 2.88
CA VAL A 201 -7.88 5.60 2.66
C VAL A 201 -6.94 4.47 2.28
N CYS A 202 -6.13 4.67 1.25
CA CYS A 202 -5.12 3.71 0.81
C CYS A 202 -3.72 4.23 1.07
N LEU A 203 -2.86 3.42 1.71
CA LEU A 203 -1.40 3.58 1.61
C LEU A 203 -0.96 2.97 0.29
N THR A 204 -0.05 3.62 -0.42
CA THR A 204 0.49 3.13 -1.69
C THR A 204 2.01 3.20 -1.71
N THR A 205 2.64 2.46 -2.62
CA THR A 205 4.11 2.48 -2.79
C THR A 205 4.56 3.16 -4.08
N ASN A 206 3.68 3.28 -5.07
CA ASN A 206 4.02 3.91 -6.34
C ASN A 206 3.91 5.43 -6.30
N ASP A 207 4.83 6.08 -7.01
CA ASP A 207 4.64 7.48 -7.40
C ASP A 207 3.56 7.58 -8.49
N TYR A 208 3.04 8.78 -8.74
CA TYR A 208 2.14 9.04 -9.88
C TYR A 208 2.92 9.56 -11.08
N LYS A 209 3.76 8.70 -11.66
CA LYS A 209 4.64 9.01 -12.79
C LYS A 209 4.43 8.01 -13.93
N ALA A 210 4.69 8.42 -15.17
CA ALA A 210 4.50 7.53 -16.31
C ALA A 210 5.38 6.26 -16.26
N THR A 211 6.58 6.37 -15.69
CA THR A 211 7.54 5.26 -15.51
C THR A 211 7.08 4.24 -14.46
N GLU A 212 6.23 4.63 -13.51
CA GLU A 212 5.76 3.76 -12.43
C GLU A 212 4.82 2.66 -12.92
N LYS A 213 4.35 2.73 -14.17
CA LYS A 213 3.56 1.65 -14.80
C LYS A 213 4.33 0.32 -14.82
N GLN A 214 5.64 0.39 -15.03
CA GLN A 214 6.53 -0.77 -15.07
C GLN A 214 7.08 -1.14 -13.69
N ILE A 215 6.92 -0.28 -12.69
CA ILE A 215 7.38 -0.55 -11.33
C ILE A 215 6.29 -1.33 -10.57
N PRO A 216 6.60 -2.48 -9.96
CA PRO A 216 5.72 -3.17 -9.04
C PRO A 216 5.17 -2.24 -7.94
N GLY A 217 4.02 -2.59 -7.41
CA GLY A 217 3.24 -1.65 -6.61
C GLY A 217 2.34 -2.31 -5.60
N ALA A 218 2.13 -1.63 -4.48
CA ALA A 218 1.19 -2.02 -3.45
C ALA A 218 0.17 -0.90 -3.23
N ALA A 219 -1.05 -1.29 -2.88
CA ALA A 219 -1.96 -0.42 -2.15
C ALA A 219 -2.68 -1.21 -1.06
N VAL A 220 -2.71 -0.69 0.16
CA VAL A 220 -3.49 -1.26 1.26
C VAL A 220 -4.50 -0.22 1.70
N CYS A 221 -5.77 -0.51 1.39
CA CYS A 221 -6.90 0.38 1.60
C CYS A 221 -7.67 -0.04 2.84
N LEU A 222 -7.85 0.90 3.77
CA LEU A 222 -8.57 0.75 5.02
C LEU A 222 -9.90 1.50 4.93
N GLU A 223 -11.01 0.80 5.15
CA GLU A 223 -12.31 1.43 5.37
C GLU A 223 -12.45 1.81 6.85
N ASN A 224 -12.34 3.10 7.15
CA ASN A 224 -12.50 3.64 8.48
C ASN A 224 -12.91 5.12 8.41
N ALA A 225 -14.10 5.45 8.90
CA ALA A 225 -14.65 6.80 8.77
C ALA A 225 -13.82 7.88 9.49
N ALA A 226 -13.22 7.57 10.65
CA ALA A 226 -12.41 8.53 11.40
C ALA A 226 -11.11 8.86 10.66
N VAL A 227 -10.36 7.83 10.25
CA VAL A 227 -9.13 8.00 9.46
C VAL A 227 -9.45 8.68 8.13
N TYR A 228 -10.50 8.23 7.44
CA TYR A 228 -10.95 8.84 6.20
C TYR A 228 -11.22 10.34 6.33
N ASN A 229 -11.91 10.78 7.40
CA ASN A 229 -12.20 12.18 7.58
C ASN A 229 -10.94 13.03 7.77
N ILE A 230 -9.94 12.53 8.51
CA ILE A 230 -8.65 13.20 8.68
C ILE A 230 -7.97 13.40 7.32
N PHE A 231 -7.81 12.33 6.54
CA PHE A 231 -7.17 12.41 5.23
C PHE A 231 -7.99 13.20 4.21
N ARG A 232 -9.33 13.15 4.29
CA ARG A 232 -10.23 13.95 3.46
C ARG A 232 -10.05 15.44 3.69
N ILE A 233 -9.89 15.87 4.95
CA ILE A 233 -9.64 17.26 5.32
C ILE A 233 -8.26 17.70 4.82
N ALA A 234 -7.23 16.89 5.03
CA ALA A 234 -5.89 17.14 4.47
C ALA A 234 -5.95 17.28 2.94
N ALA A 235 -6.67 16.38 2.27
CA ALA A 235 -6.87 16.40 0.82
C ALA A 235 -7.93 17.40 0.32
N SER A 236 -8.32 18.41 1.10
CA SER A 236 -9.41 19.34 0.74
C SER A 236 -9.07 20.21 -0.45
N LYS A 237 -7.79 20.61 -0.61
CA LYS A 237 -7.29 21.38 -1.75
C LYS A 237 -6.68 20.44 -2.78
N VAL A 238 -7.18 20.53 -4.02
CA VAL A 238 -6.70 19.72 -5.14
C VAL A 238 -6.30 20.62 -6.30
N GLU A 239 -5.32 20.15 -7.08
CA GLU A 239 -4.88 20.82 -8.28
C GLU A 239 -6.06 20.98 -9.27
N ALA A 240 -6.06 22.11 -9.97
CA ALA A 240 -7.04 22.37 -11.00
C ALA A 240 -6.95 21.31 -12.11
N CYS A 241 -8.10 21.03 -12.71
CA CYS A 241 -8.14 20.25 -13.93
C CYS A 241 -7.57 21.15 -15.03
N ASN A 242 -6.39 20.84 -15.55
CA ASN A 242 -5.86 21.55 -16.71
C ASN A 242 -6.86 21.37 -17.87
N LYS A 243 -7.40 22.49 -18.36
CA LYS A 243 -8.29 22.52 -19.53
C LYS A 243 -7.54 22.06 -20.78
#